data_AF-A0A420YW18-F1
#
_entry.id   AF-A0A420YW18-F1
#
_cell.length_a   1.000
_cell.length_b   1.000
_cell.length_c   1.000
_cell.angle_alpha   90.00
_cell.angle_beta   90.00
_cell.angle_gamma   90.00
#
_symmetry.space_group_name_H-M   'P 1'
#
loop_
_entity.id
_entity.type
_entity.pdbx_description
1 polymer ?
#
loop_
_entity_poly.entity_id
_entity_poly.type
_entity_poly.pdbx_seq_one_letter_code
_entity_poly.pdbx_strand_id
1 'polypeptide(L)'
;STSLEDLIDRVEQETHEGEVAILVSDMILGLASGQSAESVSTNIETTLRRYMMKRPEWAIVVWRMLSDFQGKYYEKGRVVPLTAKRPYYIIMMGDRSQLYGLLAKGQLADNQPFFKNRTHQMTLEQAIPTPKYSISPNAVWGSISLDRSDKYVIKNAETGRTPSGEQALAFELKMQIPETLQDESRLLDPESYQVTPSSYKLSRVRQGKDGAVYLRLESSAIVLGDIAVSLKQAMPKWIAAVHAEENTDILNPNNLSRTYGIKYILEGLQRPYESEAASLFTLKVTLK
;
A
#
# COMPACT_ATOMS: atom_id res chain seq x y z
N SER A 1 -14.68 -27.25 -6.25
CA SER A 1 -14.20 -25.87 -6.06
C SER A 1 -12.70 -25.93 -5.94
N THR A 2 -11.97 -25.00 -6.56
CA THR A 2 -10.52 -24.86 -6.36
C THR A 2 -10.32 -23.95 -5.16
N SER A 3 -9.45 -24.32 -4.21
CA SER A 3 -9.13 -23.42 -3.10
C SER A 3 -8.20 -22.30 -3.59
N LEU A 4 -8.18 -21.16 -2.89
CA LEU A 4 -7.23 -20.11 -3.23
C LEU A 4 -5.78 -20.53 -2.97
N GLU A 5 -5.57 -21.44 -2.03
CA GLU A 5 -4.27 -22.08 -1.78
C GLU A 5 -3.81 -22.86 -3.01
N ASP A 6 -4.66 -23.70 -3.59
CA ASP A 6 -4.32 -24.45 -4.81
C ASP A 6 -3.99 -23.51 -5.99
N LEU A 7 -4.65 -22.35 -6.06
CA LEU A 7 -4.36 -21.33 -7.07
C LEU A 7 -3.00 -20.68 -6.84
N ILE A 8 -2.65 -20.35 -5.59
CA ILE A 8 -1.34 -19.78 -5.25
C ILE A 8 -0.23 -20.82 -5.45
N ASP A 9 -0.45 -22.07 -5.03
CA ASP A 9 0.49 -23.18 -5.26
C ASP A 9 0.72 -23.40 -6.75
N ARG A 10 -0.34 -23.35 -7.56
CA ARG A 10 -0.22 -23.44 -9.02
C ARG A 10 0.54 -22.25 -9.60
N VAL A 11 0.30 -21.03 -9.11
CA VAL A 11 1.08 -19.85 -9.49
C VAL A 11 2.55 -20.05 -9.12
N GLU A 12 2.87 -20.55 -7.93
CA GLU A 12 4.25 -20.87 -7.53
C GLU A 12 4.91 -21.87 -8.50
N GLN A 13 4.21 -22.95 -8.85
CA GLN A 13 4.76 -24.04 -9.67
C GLN A 13 4.97 -23.65 -11.13
N GLU A 14 4.10 -22.81 -11.68
CA GLU A 14 4.04 -22.50 -13.10
C GLU A 14 4.67 -21.13 -13.45
N THR A 15 5.00 -20.29 -12.46
CA THR A 15 5.64 -18.99 -12.73
C THR A 15 7.15 -19.09 -12.59
N HIS A 16 7.85 -19.10 -13.72
CA HIS A 16 9.30 -19.17 -13.76
C HIS A 16 9.96 -17.81 -13.49
N GLU A 17 11.30 -17.79 -13.45
CA GLU A 17 12.06 -16.54 -13.36
C GLU A 17 11.83 -15.69 -14.62
N GLY A 18 11.59 -14.39 -14.45
CA GLY A 18 11.27 -13.49 -15.56
C GLY A 18 9.80 -13.47 -15.98
N GLU A 19 8.94 -14.28 -15.36
CA GLU A 19 7.51 -14.32 -15.67
C GLU A 19 6.64 -13.58 -14.65
N VAL A 20 5.46 -13.17 -15.10
CA VAL A 20 4.41 -12.58 -14.25
C VAL A 20 3.15 -13.44 -14.40
N ALA A 21 2.66 -13.96 -13.29
CA ALA A 21 1.36 -14.60 -13.22
C ALA A 21 0.25 -13.56 -13.01
N ILE A 22 -0.87 -13.76 -13.70
CA ILE A 22 -2.05 -12.90 -13.59
C ILE A 22 -3.26 -13.78 -13.26
N LEU A 23 -3.85 -13.54 -12.09
CA LEU A 23 -5.11 -14.13 -11.67
C LEU A 23 -6.22 -13.09 -11.79
N VAL A 24 -7.30 -13.43 -12.49
CA VAL A 24 -8.50 -12.59 -12.60
C VAL A 24 -9.69 -13.35 -12.03
N SER A 25 -10.35 -12.77 -11.03
CA SER A 25 -11.48 -13.41 -10.35
C SER A 25 -12.39 -12.40 -9.67
N ASP A 26 -13.64 -12.77 -9.41
CA ASP A 26 -14.55 -11.98 -8.55
C ASP A 26 -14.13 -11.99 -7.07
N MET A 27 -13.25 -12.94 -6.70
CA MET A 27 -12.70 -13.17 -5.37
C MET A 27 -13.77 -13.31 -4.29
N ILE A 28 -14.95 -13.82 -4.65
CA ILE A 28 -16.01 -14.14 -3.69
C ILE A 28 -15.56 -15.38 -2.91
N LEU A 29 -15.40 -15.22 -1.60
CA LEU A 29 -14.92 -16.31 -0.76
C LEU A 29 -15.98 -17.40 -0.63
N GLY A 30 -15.67 -18.63 -1.03
CA GLY A 30 -16.49 -19.80 -0.75
C GLY A 30 -15.86 -20.63 0.37
N LEU A 31 -16.52 -20.73 1.53
CA LEU A 31 -16.02 -21.51 2.65
C LEU A 31 -16.49 -22.97 2.57
N ALA A 32 -15.55 -23.90 2.77
CA ALA A 32 -15.89 -25.31 2.96
C ALA A 32 -16.57 -25.52 4.33
N SER A 33 -17.29 -26.63 4.50
CA SER A 33 -17.92 -26.95 5.78
C SER A 33 -16.87 -27.04 6.89
N GLY A 34 -17.07 -26.30 7.98
CA GLY A 34 -16.13 -26.23 9.11
C GLY A 34 -14.93 -25.30 8.92
N GLN A 35 -14.77 -24.67 7.75
CA GLN A 35 -13.70 -23.70 7.49
C GLN A 35 -14.11 -22.29 7.91
N SER A 36 -13.25 -21.59 8.66
CA SER A 36 -13.43 -20.16 8.96
C SER A 36 -12.72 -19.29 7.94
N ALA A 37 -13.13 -18.04 7.78
CA ALA A 37 -12.45 -17.11 6.89
C ALA A 37 -11.01 -16.80 7.36
N GLU A 38 -10.79 -16.79 8.67
CA GLU A 38 -9.46 -16.63 9.28
C GLU A 38 -8.53 -17.80 8.96
N SER A 39 -9.07 -19.02 8.87
CA SER A 39 -8.28 -20.19 8.48
C SER A 39 -7.80 -20.07 7.03
N VAL A 40 -8.63 -19.52 6.13
CA VAL A 40 -8.23 -19.22 4.74
C VAL A 40 -7.08 -18.21 4.71
N SER A 41 -7.16 -17.12 5.48
CA SER A 41 -6.05 -16.16 5.59
C SER A 41 -4.75 -16.82 6.04
N THR A 42 -4.84 -17.68 7.07
CA THR A 42 -3.69 -18.35 7.68
C THR A 42 -3.03 -19.32 6.71
N ASN A 43 -3.83 -20.03 5.92
CA ASN A 43 -3.30 -20.96 4.93
C ASN A 43 -2.62 -20.22 3.76
N ILE A 44 -3.25 -19.16 3.24
CA ILE A 44 -2.64 -18.28 2.22
C ILE A 44 -1.30 -17.76 2.70
N GLU A 45 -1.26 -17.23 3.92
CA GLU A 45 -0.04 -16.73 4.55
C GLU A 45 1.05 -17.81 4.60
N THR A 46 0.70 -19.01 5.08
CA THR A 46 1.65 -20.12 5.23
C THR A 46 2.24 -20.55 3.88
N THR A 47 1.40 -20.68 2.86
CA THR A 47 1.84 -21.01 1.50
C THR A 47 2.74 -19.92 0.93
N LEU A 48 2.32 -18.66 1.01
CA LEU A 48 3.08 -17.55 0.44
C LEU A 48 4.42 -17.33 1.14
N ARG A 49 4.50 -17.48 2.48
CA ARG A 49 5.78 -17.46 3.21
C ARG A 49 6.74 -18.52 2.70
N ARG A 50 6.26 -19.74 2.46
CA ARG A 50 7.09 -20.83 1.93
C ARG A 50 7.68 -20.48 0.56
N TYR A 51 6.88 -19.84 -0.28
CA TYR A 51 7.31 -19.42 -1.59
C TYR A 51 8.34 -18.28 -1.52
N MET A 52 8.07 -17.26 -0.70
CA MET A 52 8.95 -16.10 -0.52
C MET A 52 10.32 -16.47 0.05
N MET A 53 10.43 -17.54 0.85
CA MET A 53 11.74 -18.05 1.28
C MET A 53 12.65 -18.46 0.12
N LYS A 54 12.08 -18.87 -1.01
CA LYS A 54 12.82 -19.25 -2.23
C LYS A 54 12.94 -18.09 -3.23
N ARG A 55 11.96 -17.17 -3.21
CA ARG A 55 11.90 -15.97 -4.07
C ARG A 55 11.69 -14.73 -3.20
N PRO A 56 12.74 -14.22 -2.54
CA PRO A 56 12.61 -13.09 -1.62
C PRO A 56 12.09 -11.82 -2.31
N GLU A 57 12.40 -11.63 -3.59
CA GLU A 57 11.98 -10.49 -4.40
C GLU A 57 10.53 -10.59 -4.94
N TRP A 58 9.76 -11.59 -4.49
CA TRP A 58 8.39 -11.76 -4.94
C TRP A 58 7.49 -10.61 -4.49
N ALA A 59 6.78 -10.02 -5.44
CA ALA A 59 5.83 -8.94 -5.19
C ALA A 59 4.44 -9.29 -5.75
N ILE A 60 3.43 -8.63 -5.20
CA ILE A 60 2.03 -8.79 -5.57
C ILE A 60 1.40 -7.42 -5.76
N VAL A 61 0.72 -7.22 -6.88
CA VAL A 61 -0.11 -6.05 -7.14
C VAL A 61 -1.55 -6.50 -7.36
N VAL A 62 -2.46 -6.02 -6.51
CA VAL A 62 -3.88 -6.28 -6.57
C VAL A 62 -4.59 -5.04 -7.06
N TRP A 63 -5.32 -5.15 -8.17
CA TRP A 63 -6.21 -4.12 -8.67
C TRP A 63 -7.65 -4.52 -8.44
N ARG A 64 -8.43 -3.60 -7.87
CA ARG A 64 -9.88 -3.71 -7.81
C ARG A 64 -10.50 -2.98 -9.00
N MET A 65 -11.23 -3.72 -9.79
CA MET A 65 -11.91 -3.25 -10.99
C MET A 65 -13.42 -3.24 -10.78
N LEU A 66 -14.15 -2.47 -11.61
CA LEU A 66 -15.61 -2.56 -11.71
C LEU A 66 -16.01 -2.92 -13.14
N SER A 67 -16.84 -3.95 -13.31
CA SER A 67 -17.43 -4.32 -14.61
C SER A 67 -18.95 -4.33 -14.51
N ASP A 68 -19.61 -4.12 -15.64
CA ASP A 68 -21.02 -4.48 -15.77
C ASP A 68 -21.15 -6.00 -15.68
N PHE A 69 -22.10 -6.46 -14.84
CA PHE A 69 -22.44 -7.84 -14.62
C PHE A 69 -23.92 -8.05 -14.98
N GLN A 70 -24.19 -9.07 -15.79
CA GLN A 70 -25.54 -9.50 -16.14
C GLN A 70 -25.59 -11.02 -16.07
N GLY A 71 -26.20 -11.57 -15.03
CA GLY A 71 -26.19 -13.01 -14.82
C GLY A 71 -26.83 -13.47 -13.53
N LYS A 72 -26.55 -14.72 -13.17
CA LYS A 72 -26.97 -15.32 -11.91
C LYS A 72 -25.91 -15.07 -10.84
N TYR A 73 -26.28 -14.42 -9.76
CA TYR A 73 -25.46 -14.29 -8.57
C TYR A 73 -25.79 -15.39 -7.56
N TYR A 74 -24.76 -15.99 -6.98
CA TYR A 74 -24.87 -17.08 -6.01
C TYR A 74 -24.59 -16.50 -4.62
N GLU A 75 -25.65 -16.25 -3.87
CA GLU A 75 -25.57 -15.87 -2.46
C GLU A 75 -25.89 -17.08 -1.57
N LYS A 76 -25.65 -16.97 -0.26
CA LYS A 76 -25.83 -18.09 0.68
C LYS A 76 -27.27 -18.60 0.63
N GLY A 77 -27.44 -19.83 0.12
CA GLY A 77 -28.74 -20.50 0.02
C GLY A 77 -29.68 -20.00 -1.09
N ARG A 78 -29.25 -19.07 -1.97
CA ARG A 78 -30.12 -18.54 -3.04
C ARG A 78 -29.34 -18.16 -4.30
N VAL A 79 -30.00 -18.31 -5.45
CA VAL A 79 -29.52 -17.79 -6.74
C VAL A 79 -30.41 -16.62 -7.17
N VAL A 80 -29.80 -15.50 -7.51
CA VAL A 80 -30.50 -14.23 -7.81
C VAL A 80 -30.11 -13.73 -9.21
N PRO A 81 -31.07 -13.41 -10.09
CA PRO A 81 -30.75 -12.68 -11.32
C PRO A 81 -30.32 -11.26 -10.97
N LEU A 82 -29.16 -10.83 -11.48
CA LEU A 82 -28.58 -9.53 -11.17
C LEU A 82 -28.04 -8.87 -12.44
N THR A 83 -28.42 -7.60 -12.61
CA THR A 83 -27.85 -6.69 -13.61
C THR A 83 -27.34 -5.46 -12.86
N ALA A 84 -26.03 -5.36 -12.65
CA ALA A 84 -25.41 -4.28 -11.88
C ALA A 84 -23.91 -4.16 -12.18
N LYS A 85 -23.25 -3.08 -11.73
CA LYS A 85 -21.79 -3.04 -11.68
C LYS A 85 -21.28 -3.85 -10.49
N ARG A 86 -20.34 -4.77 -10.72
CA ARG A 86 -19.74 -5.61 -9.68
C ARG A 86 -18.21 -5.54 -9.68
N PRO A 87 -17.59 -5.67 -8.49
CA PRO A 87 -16.15 -5.74 -8.40
C PRO A 87 -15.62 -7.07 -8.94
N TYR A 88 -14.45 -6.99 -9.55
CA TYR A 88 -13.55 -8.12 -9.79
C TYR A 88 -12.12 -7.66 -9.53
N TYR A 89 -11.22 -8.61 -9.34
CA TYR A 89 -9.85 -8.33 -8.96
C TYR A 89 -8.89 -8.93 -9.97
N ILE A 90 -7.80 -8.20 -10.19
CA ILE A 90 -6.67 -8.65 -10.98
C ILE A 90 -5.49 -8.67 -10.04
N ILE A 91 -4.95 -9.86 -9.81
CA ILE A 91 -3.82 -10.11 -8.94
C ILE A 91 -2.64 -10.48 -9.82
N MET A 92 -1.65 -9.60 -9.85
CA MET A 92 -0.42 -9.78 -10.62
C MET A 92 0.68 -10.14 -9.64
N MET A 93 1.42 -11.20 -9.94
CA MET A 93 2.39 -11.79 -9.03
C MET A 93 3.64 -12.16 -9.82
N GLY A 94 4.82 -11.82 -9.30
CA GLY A 94 6.07 -11.96 -10.03
C GLY A 94 7.24 -11.43 -9.22
N ASP A 95 8.45 -11.58 -9.76
CA ASP A 95 9.59 -10.84 -9.22
C ASP A 95 9.34 -9.34 -9.36
N ARG A 96 9.73 -8.58 -8.34
CA ARG A 96 9.50 -7.13 -8.26
C ARG A 96 9.99 -6.39 -9.50
N SER A 97 11.14 -6.77 -10.05
CA SER A 97 11.71 -6.14 -11.26
C SER A 97 10.81 -6.32 -12.49
N GLN A 98 10.21 -7.50 -12.67
CA GLN A 98 9.33 -7.79 -13.80
C GLN A 98 7.99 -7.09 -13.67
N LEU A 99 7.41 -7.12 -12.46
CA LEU A 99 6.21 -6.33 -12.17
C LEU A 99 6.46 -4.83 -12.36
N TYR A 100 7.64 -4.33 -11.99
CA TYR A 100 7.99 -2.93 -12.19
C TYR A 100 8.13 -2.62 -13.69
N GLY A 101 8.80 -3.47 -14.46
CA GLY A 101 8.88 -3.35 -15.92
C GLY A 101 7.51 -3.35 -16.60
N LEU A 102 6.54 -4.09 -16.07
CA LEU A 102 5.18 -4.16 -16.60
C LEU A 102 4.30 -2.96 -16.18
N LEU A 103 4.40 -2.53 -14.93
CA LEU A 103 3.43 -1.63 -14.30
C LEU A 103 3.94 -0.20 -14.06
N ALA A 104 5.23 0.05 -14.25
CA ALA A 104 5.79 1.38 -14.12
C ALA A 104 5.11 2.37 -15.07
N LYS A 105 4.96 3.61 -14.59
CA LYS A 105 4.34 4.70 -15.34
C LYS A 105 5.00 4.84 -16.71
N GLY A 106 4.18 4.87 -17.75
CA GLY A 106 4.62 4.99 -19.15
C GLY A 106 4.92 3.66 -19.87
N GLN A 107 4.90 2.51 -19.18
CA GLN A 107 5.07 1.20 -19.81
C GLN A 107 3.79 0.70 -20.46
N LEU A 108 2.65 1.00 -19.84
CA LEU A 108 1.34 0.79 -20.41
C LEU A 108 0.68 2.15 -20.63
N ALA A 109 -0.01 2.31 -21.76
CA ALA A 109 -0.60 3.60 -22.08
C ALA A 109 -1.71 3.95 -21.08
N ASP A 110 -1.61 5.12 -20.44
CA ASP A 110 -2.54 5.58 -19.40
C ASP A 110 -4.01 5.65 -19.89
N ASN A 111 -4.20 5.73 -21.21
CA ASN A 111 -5.51 5.77 -21.86
C ASN A 111 -6.13 4.38 -22.09
N GLN A 112 -5.46 3.29 -21.71
CA GLN A 112 -6.05 1.96 -21.81
C GLN A 112 -7.26 1.87 -20.86
N PRO A 113 -8.42 1.37 -21.33
CA PRO A 113 -9.62 1.20 -20.50
C PRO A 113 -9.37 0.45 -19.19
N PHE A 114 -8.34 -0.39 -19.20
CA PHE A 114 -7.82 -1.15 -18.08
C PHE A 114 -7.37 -0.29 -16.89
N PHE A 115 -6.70 0.86 -17.12
CA PHE A 115 -6.36 1.78 -16.02
C PHE A 115 -7.55 2.61 -15.57
N LYS A 116 -8.39 3.02 -16.53
CA LYS A 116 -9.56 3.87 -16.27
C LYS A 116 -10.58 3.21 -15.34
N ASN A 117 -10.74 1.89 -15.41
CA ASN A 117 -11.70 1.15 -14.60
C ASN A 117 -11.11 0.63 -13.28
N ARG A 118 -9.83 0.91 -13.00
CA ARG A 118 -9.18 0.58 -11.74
C ARG A 118 -9.64 1.56 -10.67
N THR A 119 -10.35 1.03 -9.69
CA THR A 119 -10.89 1.82 -8.58
C THR A 119 -9.91 1.91 -7.40
N HIS A 120 -9.15 0.84 -7.16
CA HIS A 120 -8.22 0.76 -6.04
C HIS A 120 -7.04 -0.13 -6.41
N GLN A 121 -5.92 0.09 -5.72
CA GLN A 121 -4.73 -0.73 -5.80
C GLN A 121 -4.23 -1.07 -4.39
N MET A 122 -3.71 -2.28 -4.25
CA MET A 122 -2.88 -2.72 -3.13
C MET A 122 -1.59 -3.30 -3.71
N THR A 123 -0.46 -2.92 -3.14
CA THR A 123 0.86 -3.41 -3.54
C THR A 123 1.54 -4.02 -2.32
N LEU A 124 2.07 -5.21 -2.51
CA LEU A 124 2.87 -5.96 -1.55
C LEU A 124 4.24 -6.19 -2.17
N GLU A 125 5.28 -5.63 -1.56
CA GLU A 125 6.66 -5.78 -2.02
C GLU A 125 7.58 -5.72 -0.79
N GLN A 126 8.79 -6.27 -0.91
CA GLN A 126 9.78 -6.18 0.15
C GLN A 126 10.22 -4.74 0.41
N ALA A 127 10.86 -4.53 1.57
CA ALA A 127 11.52 -3.26 1.85
C ALA A 127 12.47 -2.87 0.71
N ILE A 128 12.42 -1.61 0.32
CA ILE A 128 13.29 -1.06 -0.71
C ILE A 128 14.42 -0.25 -0.06
N PRO A 129 15.56 -0.06 -0.76
CA PRO A 129 16.60 0.83 -0.29
C PRO A 129 16.04 2.24 0.00
N THR A 130 16.59 2.88 1.04
CA THR A 130 16.19 4.25 1.40
C THR A 130 16.26 5.17 0.17
N PRO A 131 15.14 5.82 -0.22
CA PRO A 131 15.11 6.73 -1.35
C PRO A 131 16.13 7.86 -1.17
N LYS A 132 16.63 8.45 -2.25
CA LYS A 132 17.49 9.63 -2.13
C LYS A 132 16.68 10.79 -1.57
N TYR A 133 17.16 11.41 -0.49
CA TYR A 133 16.51 12.56 0.14
C TYR A 133 17.51 13.59 0.68
N SER A 134 17.00 14.79 0.98
CA SER A 134 17.72 15.89 1.62
C SER A 134 16.79 16.68 2.53
N ILE A 135 17.35 17.33 3.56
CA ILE A 135 16.62 18.28 4.39
C ILE A 135 16.57 19.63 3.66
N SER A 136 15.37 20.20 3.53
CA SER A 136 15.22 21.56 3.00
C SER A 136 15.83 22.55 3.99
N PRO A 137 16.83 23.36 3.62
CA PRO A 137 17.54 24.23 4.58
C PRO A 137 16.67 25.36 5.11
N ASN A 138 15.61 25.72 4.38
CA ASN A 138 14.64 26.72 4.80
C ASN A 138 13.51 26.02 5.56
N ALA A 139 13.46 26.24 6.87
CA ALA A 139 12.32 25.85 7.68
C ALA A 139 11.05 26.57 7.21
N VAL A 140 9.91 25.89 7.30
CA VAL A 140 8.58 26.45 7.06
C VAL A 140 8.18 27.36 8.23
N TRP A 141 8.45 26.91 9.46
CA TRP A 141 8.31 27.70 10.67
C TRP A 141 9.55 27.52 11.55
N GLY A 142 10.00 28.61 12.16
CA GLY A 142 11.23 28.63 12.93
C GLY A 142 12.47 28.75 12.04
N SER A 143 13.59 28.24 12.54
CA SER A 143 14.86 28.23 11.81
C SER A 143 15.56 26.88 12.00
N ILE A 144 16.35 26.46 11.02
CA ILE A 144 17.24 25.31 11.14
C ILE A 144 18.60 25.64 10.50
N SER A 145 19.65 25.00 10.99
CA SER A 145 20.96 24.99 10.34
C SER A 145 21.46 23.56 10.22
N LEU A 146 21.92 23.18 9.03
CA LEU A 146 22.41 21.83 8.76
C LEU A 146 23.87 21.69 9.18
N ASP A 147 24.24 20.47 9.59
CA ASP A 147 25.64 20.12 9.80
C ASP A 147 26.37 20.14 8.43
N ARG A 148 27.57 20.73 8.38
CA ARG A 148 28.37 20.79 7.15
C ARG A 148 29.00 19.45 6.80
N SER A 149 29.18 18.59 7.79
CA SER A 149 29.80 17.27 7.64
C SER A 149 28.79 16.15 7.38
N ASP A 150 27.52 16.36 7.74
CA ASP A 150 26.45 15.38 7.56
C ASP A 150 25.14 16.05 7.14
N LYS A 151 24.73 15.80 5.89
CA LYS A 151 23.53 16.38 5.28
C LYS A 151 22.21 15.88 5.88
N TYR A 152 22.24 14.87 6.76
CA TYR A 152 21.07 14.34 7.47
C TYR A 152 20.98 14.83 8.92
N VAL A 153 21.87 15.72 9.32
CA VAL A 153 21.92 16.28 10.67
C VAL A 153 21.50 17.75 10.64
N ILE A 154 20.54 18.09 11.49
CA ILE A 154 20.22 19.47 11.86
C ILE A 154 21.03 19.79 13.10
N LYS A 155 21.94 20.77 13.00
CA LYS A 155 22.86 21.18 14.06
C LYS A 155 22.23 22.15 15.05
N ASN A 156 21.38 23.05 14.57
CA ASN A 156 20.62 23.95 15.44
C ASN A 156 19.21 24.09 14.87
N ALA A 157 18.22 24.25 15.76
CA ALA A 157 16.86 24.58 15.41
C ALA A 157 16.27 25.58 16.41
N GLU A 158 15.35 26.41 15.94
CA GLU A 158 14.56 27.34 16.76
C GLU A 158 13.10 27.24 16.36
N THR A 159 12.18 27.39 17.31
CA THR A 159 10.74 27.48 17.02
C THR A 159 10.41 28.86 16.45
N GLY A 160 9.41 28.91 15.57
CA GLY A 160 8.80 30.14 15.07
C GLY A 160 7.32 30.23 15.46
N ARG A 161 6.63 31.26 14.98
CA ARG A 161 5.18 31.39 15.16
C ARG A 161 4.42 30.91 13.91
N THR A 162 3.40 30.09 14.12
CA THR A 162 2.44 29.72 13.08
C THR A 162 1.49 30.89 12.78
N PRO A 163 0.67 30.83 11.71
CA PRO A 163 -0.37 31.83 11.46
C PRO A 163 -1.40 31.96 12.60
N SER A 164 -1.62 30.91 13.41
CA SER A 164 -2.47 30.94 14.60
C SER A 164 -1.76 31.55 15.84
N GLY A 165 -0.48 31.89 15.74
CA GLY A 165 0.32 32.46 16.83
C GLY A 165 0.97 31.43 17.75
N GLU A 166 0.79 30.14 17.49
CA GLU A 166 1.39 29.05 18.27
C GLU A 166 2.89 28.90 17.95
N GLN A 167 3.68 28.44 18.92
CA GLN A 167 5.07 28.10 18.66
C GLN A 167 5.19 26.74 17.98
N ALA A 168 5.95 26.67 16.90
CA ALA A 168 6.23 25.43 16.19
C ALA A 168 7.56 25.49 15.44
N LEU A 169 8.19 24.34 15.29
CA LEU A 169 9.23 24.08 14.30
C LEU A 169 8.61 23.27 13.17
N ALA A 170 8.79 23.68 11.92
CA ALA A 170 8.45 22.85 10.78
C ALA A 170 9.51 22.94 9.68
N PHE A 171 9.87 21.79 9.11
CA PHE A 171 10.82 21.68 8.01
C PHE A 171 10.40 20.56 7.06
N GLU A 172 10.94 20.55 5.85
CA GLU A 172 10.55 19.57 4.82
C GLU A 172 11.72 18.68 4.43
N LEU A 173 11.49 17.37 4.38
CA LEU A 173 12.36 16.43 3.69
C LEU A 173 11.97 16.41 2.21
N LYS A 174 12.94 16.64 1.33
CA LYS A 174 12.78 16.48 -0.11
C LYS A 174 13.26 15.09 -0.49
N MET A 175 12.35 14.23 -0.92
CA MET A 175 12.57 12.85 -1.31
C MET A 175 12.38 12.68 -2.82
N GLN A 176 13.34 12.05 -3.49
CA GLN A 176 13.15 11.58 -4.86
C GLN A 176 12.18 10.39 -4.85
N ILE A 177 11.26 10.35 -5.81
CA ILE A 177 10.33 9.22 -5.94
C ILE A 177 11.18 7.95 -6.16
N PRO A 178 11.11 6.95 -5.26
CA PRO A 178 11.86 5.72 -5.45
C PRO A 178 11.28 4.91 -6.61
N GLU A 179 12.08 3.98 -7.14
CA GLU A 179 11.53 2.89 -7.94
C GLU A 179 10.67 2.03 -7.01
N THR A 180 9.35 2.05 -7.18
CA THR A 180 8.41 1.32 -6.33
C THR A 180 7.17 0.95 -7.11
N LEU A 181 6.53 -0.14 -6.70
CA LEU A 181 5.23 -0.57 -7.21
C LEU A 181 4.06 0.12 -6.50
N GLN A 182 4.32 0.95 -5.47
CA GLN A 182 3.29 1.71 -4.80
C GLN A 182 2.69 2.77 -5.73
N ASP A 183 1.37 2.98 -5.59
CA ASP A 183 0.69 4.06 -6.29
C ASP A 183 1.11 5.44 -5.76
N GLU A 184 1.15 6.43 -6.64
CA GLU A 184 1.56 7.80 -6.32
C GLU A 184 0.68 8.42 -5.23
N SER A 185 -0.61 8.06 -5.20
CA SER A 185 -1.54 8.49 -4.16
C SER A 185 -1.10 8.07 -2.75
N ARG A 186 -0.48 6.87 -2.60
CA ARG A 186 0.04 6.38 -1.32
C ARG A 186 1.27 7.16 -0.89
N LEU A 187 2.17 7.48 -1.82
CA LEU A 187 3.36 8.28 -1.53
C LEU A 187 3.00 9.71 -1.10
N LEU A 188 1.85 10.22 -1.53
CA LEU A 188 1.35 11.56 -1.23
C LEU A 188 0.37 11.63 -0.05
N ASP A 189 0.03 10.49 0.55
CA ASP A 189 -0.86 10.42 1.70
C ASP A 189 -0.07 10.47 3.03
N PRO A 190 -0.20 11.53 3.85
CA PRO A 190 0.47 11.61 5.14
C PRO A 190 0.12 10.45 6.08
N GLU A 191 -1.11 9.93 5.98
CA GLU A 191 -1.56 8.82 6.84
C GLU A 191 -0.94 7.48 6.45
N SER A 192 -0.28 7.39 5.29
CA SER A 192 0.48 6.21 4.89
C SER A 192 1.84 6.13 5.57
N TYR A 193 2.28 7.19 6.26
CA TYR A 193 3.56 7.22 6.98
C TYR A 193 3.41 7.04 8.49
N GLN A 194 4.51 6.68 9.14
CA GLN A 194 4.71 6.72 10.57
C GLN A 194 5.92 7.62 10.87
N VAL A 195 5.80 8.45 11.91
CA VAL A 195 6.89 9.32 12.39
C VAL A 195 7.26 8.91 13.81
N THR A 196 8.56 8.87 14.10
CA THR A 196 9.10 8.61 15.45
C THR A 196 10.24 9.59 15.72
N PRO A 197 10.33 10.23 16.90
CA PRO A 197 9.39 10.17 18.01
C PRO A 197 8.06 10.89 17.71
N SER A 198 7.01 10.59 18.49
CA SER A 198 5.66 11.15 18.32
C SER A 198 5.56 12.66 18.59
N SER A 199 6.62 13.28 19.11
CA SER A 199 6.72 14.75 19.18
C SER A 199 6.75 15.39 17.79
N TYR A 200 7.23 14.67 16.78
CA TYR A 200 7.14 15.08 15.38
C TYR A 200 5.96 14.40 14.71
N LYS A 201 5.23 15.18 13.92
CA LYS A 201 4.16 14.69 13.03
C LYS A 201 4.47 15.04 11.59
N LEU A 202 4.02 14.19 10.67
CA LEU A 202 4.01 14.50 9.25
C LEU A 202 2.73 15.29 8.95
N SER A 203 2.82 16.62 8.92
CA SER A 203 1.62 17.47 8.76
C SER A 203 1.21 17.68 7.31
N ARG A 204 2.12 17.45 6.35
CA ARG A 204 1.81 17.57 4.93
C ARG A 204 2.76 16.71 4.09
N VAL A 205 2.21 16.12 3.04
CA VAL A 205 2.97 15.57 1.93
C VAL A 205 2.50 16.22 0.64
N ARG A 206 3.42 16.55 -0.26
CA ARG A 206 3.10 17.18 -1.54
C ARG A 206 4.15 16.81 -2.60
N GLN A 207 3.75 16.80 -3.85
CA GLN A 207 4.69 16.77 -4.97
C GLN A 207 5.16 18.20 -5.30
N GLY A 208 6.46 18.37 -5.50
CA GLY A 208 7.06 19.60 -6.00
C GLY A 208 7.01 19.68 -7.53
N LYS A 209 7.26 20.89 -8.07
CA LYS A 209 7.37 21.11 -9.52
C LYS A 209 8.55 20.37 -10.14
N ASP A 210 9.53 19.99 -9.33
CA ASP A 210 10.70 19.20 -9.68
C ASP A 210 10.44 17.68 -9.63
N GLY A 211 9.19 17.27 -9.42
CA GLY A 211 8.79 15.86 -9.33
C GLY A 211 9.11 15.18 -7.99
N ALA A 212 9.84 15.84 -7.09
CA ALA A 212 10.16 15.28 -5.78
C ALA A 212 8.97 15.34 -4.82
N VAL A 213 8.94 14.42 -3.86
CA VAL A 213 7.96 14.41 -2.76
C VAL A 213 8.54 15.20 -1.58
N TYR A 214 7.78 16.17 -1.08
CA TYR A 214 8.13 16.98 0.08
C TYR A 214 7.30 16.52 1.28
N LEU A 215 7.99 16.04 2.33
CA LEU A 215 7.43 15.56 3.57
C LEU A 215 7.65 16.60 4.68
N ARG A 216 6.59 17.28 5.11
CA ARG A 216 6.66 18.33 6.14
C ARG A 216 6.55 17.72 7.54
N LEU A 217 7.65 17.78 8.26
CA LEU A 217 7.70 17.47 9.69
C LEU A 217 7.40 18.72 10.51
N GLU A 218 6.60 18.54 11.55
CA GLU A 218 6.17 19.61 12.45
C GLU A 218 6.22 19.13 13.89
N SER A 219 6.65 19.99 14.80
CA SER A 219 6.59 19.79 16.25
C SER A 219 6.31 21.12 16.95
N SER A 220 5.59 21.08 18.07
CA SER A 220 5.35 22.24 18.94
C SER A 220 6.57 22.61 19.80
N ALA A 221 7.53 21.70 19.94
CA ALA A 221 8.76 21.90 20.69
C ALA A 221 9.96 21.27 19.99
N ILE A 222 11.16 21.73 20.31
CA ILE A 222 12.40 21.12 19.83
C ILE A 222 12.69 19.89 20.68
N VAL A 223 12.67 18.71 20.07
CA VAL A 223 13.03 17.45 20.72
C VAL A 223 14.24 16.88 19.99
N LEU A 224 15.37 16.84 20.70
CA LEU A 224 16.64 16.36 20.16
C LEU A 224 16.61 14.84 19.95
N GLY A 225 17.45 14.36 19.03
CA GLY A 225 17.63 12.95 18.72
C GLY A 225 17.23 12.58 17.29
N ASP A 226 17.07 11.28 17.07
CA ASP A 226 16.75 10.73 15.76
C ASP A 226 15.26 10.82 15.46
N ILE A 227 14.95 11.35 14.28
CA ILE A 227 13.62 11.44 13.69
C ILE A 227 13.57 10.48 12.50
N ALA A 228 12.69 9.49 12.57
CA ALA A 228 12.42 8.53 11.52
C ALA A 228 11.07 8.83 10.87
N VAL A 229 11.05 8.86 9.53
CA VAL A 229 9.82 8.94 8.73
C VAL A 229 9.75 7.69 7.86
N SER A 230 8.79 6.83 8.13
CA SER A 230 8.70 5.52 7.51
C SER A 230 7.39 5.35 6.75
N LEU A 231 7.44 4.87 5.51
CA LEU A 231 6.23 4.51 4.76
C LEU A 231 5.74 3.13 5.22
N LYS A 232 4.53 3.04 5.77
CA LYS A 232 4.01 1.81 6.38
C LYS A 232 3.68 0.74 5.33
N GLN A 233 3.98 -0.52 5.62
CA GLN A 233 3.43 -1.67 4.89
C GLN A 233 2.06 -2.12 5.46
N ALA A 234 1.16 -1.16 5.67
CA ALA A 234 -0.16 -1.40 6.23
C ALA A 234 -1.20 -1.73 5.15
N MET A 235 -2.25 -2.44 5.58
CA MET A 235 -3.45 -2.73 4.79
C MET A 235 -4.10 -1.43 4.32
N PRO A 236 -4.38 -1.26 3.01
CA PRO A 236 -5.10 -0.09 2.53
C PRO A 236 -6.48 0.07 3.17
N LYS A 237 -6.82 1.30 3.60
CA LYS A 237 -8.09 1.60 4.29
C LYS A 237 -9.33 1.23 3.48
N TRP A 238 -9.24 1.24 2.15
CA TRP A 238 -10.36 0.93 1.26
C TRP A 238 -10.87 -0.51 1.38
N ILE A 239 -10.03 -1.43 1.86
CA ILE A 239 -10.39 -2.86 1.94
C ILE A 239 -11.55 -3.09 2.89
N ALA A 240 -11.58 -2.39 4.03
CA ALA A 240 -12.70 -2.45 4.96
C ALA A 240 -14.01 -1.93 4.33
N ALA A 241 -13.95 -0.95 3.43
CA ALA A 241 -15.13 -0.37 2.79
C ALA A 241 -15.74 -1.27 1.72
N VAL A 242 -14.92 -2.10 1.05
CA VAL A 242 -15.34 -3.00 -0.03
C VAL A 242 -15.52 -4.45 0.41
N HIS A 243 -15.26 -4.75 1.68
CA HIS A 243 -15.49 -6.07 2.26
C HIS A 243 -16.96 -6.24 2.67
N ALA A 244 -17.49 -7.43 2.43
CA ALA A 244 -18.74 -7.89 3.02
C ALA A 244 -18.47 -9.08 3.93
N GLU A 245 -19.03 -9.04 5.14
CA GLU A 245 -18.90 -10.10 6.14
C GLU A 245 -19.82 -11.28 5.86
N GLU A 246 -20.89 -11.08 5.10
CA GLU A 246 -21.87 -12.10 4.75
C GLU A 246 -22.18 -12.04 3.25
N ASN A 247 -22.36 -13.20 2.64
CA ASN A 247 -22.81 -13.30 1.24
C ASN A 247 -24.33 -13.41 1.18
N THR A 248 -25.04 -12.36 1.58
CA THR A 248 -26.50 -12.29 1.61
C THR A 248 -27.00 -10.93 1.15
N ASP A 249 -28.23 -10.89 0.63
CA ASP A 249 -28.92 -9.65 0.26
C ASP A 249 -28.18 -8.84 -0.81
N ILE A 250 -27.78 -9.50 -1.91
CA ILE A 250 -27.03 -8.82 -2.98
C ILE A 250 -27.83 -7.73 -3.70
N LEU A 251 -29.15 -7.74 -3.59
CA LEU A 251 -30.03 -6.73 -4.20
C LEU A 251 -29.99 -5.39 -3.44
N ASN A 252 -29.45 -5.38 -2.22
CA ASN A 252 -29.17 -4.16 -1.51
C ASN A 252 -28.08 -3.34 -2.23
N PRO A 253 -28.34 -2.08 -2.62
CA PRO A 253 -27.35 -1.26 -3.32
C PRO A 253 -26.00 -1.14 -2.60
N ASN A 254 -26.00 -1.19 -1.27
CA ASN A 254 -24.78 -1.13 -0.45
C ASN A 254 -23.87 -2.35 -0.61
N ASN A 255 -24.41 -3.49 -1.07
CA ASN A 255 -23.67 -4.74 -1.25
C ASN A 255 -23.13 -4.90 -2.68
N LEU A 256 -23.63 -4.13 -3.66
CA LEU A 256 -23.22 -4.25 -5.06
C LEU A 256 -21.73 -3.95 -5.27
N SER A 257 -21.19 -2.99 -4.51
CA SER A 257 -19.78 -2.60 -4.58
C SER A 257 -18.88 -3.43 -3.66
N ARG A 258 -19.43 -4.37 -2.88
CA ARG A 258 -18.67 -5.17 -1.92
C ARG A 258 -18.40 -6.58 -2.44
N THR A 259 -17.35 -7.18 -1.92
CA THR A 259 -16.96 -8.57 -2.17
C THR A 259 -16.95 -9.32 -0.85
N TYR A 260 -17.68 -10.43 -0.80
CA TYR A 260 -17.72 -11.28 0.38
C TYR A 260 -16.34 -11.89 0.68
N GLY A 261 -15.86 -11.69 1.90
CA GLY A 261 -14.64 -12.33 2.40
C GLY A 261 -13.32 -11.82 1.82
N ILE A 262 -13.33 -10.77 0.97
CA ILE A 262 -12.12 -10.28 0.31
C ILE A 262 -11.04 -9.82 1.30
N LYS A 263 -11.45 -9.24 2.44
CA LYS A 263 -10.51 -8.80 3.47
C LYS A 263 -9.62 -9.95 3.94
N TYR A 264 -10.20 -11.12 4.20
CA TYR A 264 -9.48 -12.29 4.67
C TYR A 264 -8.45 -12.79 3.66
N ILE A 265 -8.80 -12.76 2.37
CA ILE A 265 -7.88 -13.13 1.30
C ILE A 265 -6.68 -12.15 1.26
N LEU A 266 -6.97 -10.85 1.24
CA LEU A 266 -5.92 -9.83 1.16
C LEU A 266 -5.05 -9.78 2.41
N GLU A 267 -5.60 -10.05 3.59
CA GLU A 267 -4.84 -10.21 4.84
C GLU A 267 -3.88 -11.38 4.77
N GLY A 268 -4.32 -12.54 4.27
CA GLY A 268 -3.44 -13.69 4.06
C GLY A 268 -2.27 -13.38 3.13
N LEU A 269 -2.52 -12.61 2.06
CA LEU A 269 -1.48 -12.17 1.14
C LEU A 269 -0.52 -11.14 1.77
N GLN A 270 -1.00 -10.26 2.65
CA GLN A 270 -0.20 -9.17 3.22
C GLN A 270 0.75 -9.63 4.32
N ARG A 271 0.29 -10.50 5.24
CA ARG A 271 1.05 -10.88 6.45
C ARG A 271 2.49 -11.37 6.19
N PRO A 272 2.80 -12.10 5.10
CA PRO A 272 4.17 -12.46 4.75
C PRO A 272 5.13 -11.27 4.64
N TYR A 273 4.63 -10.11 4.20
CA TYR A 273 5.41 -8.88 4.02
C TYR A 273 5.53 -8.06 5.31
N GLU A 274 4.61 -8.21 6.26
CA GLU A 274 4.61 -7.43 7.52
C GLU A 274 5.77 -7.78 8.46
N SER A 275 6.27 -9.02 8.41
CA SER A 275 7.25 -9.53 9.37
C SER A 275 8.71 -9.20 9.06
N GLU A 276 9.04 -8.82 7.82
CA GLU A 276 10.44 -8.56 7.41
C GLU A 276 10.81 -7.08 7.43
N ALA A 277 9.84 -6.19 7.19
CA ALA A 277 9.99 -4.77 7.49
C ALA A 277 8.62 -4.15 7.76
N ALA A 278 8.42 -3.62 8.97
CA ALA A 278 7.20 -2.86 9.31
C ALA A 278 6.99 -1.60 8.42
N SER A 279 7.92 -1.31 7.52
CA SER A 279 7.94 -0.15 6.65
C SER A 279 8.63 -0.48 5.33
N LEU A 280 8.10 0.08 4.24
CA LEU A 280 8.68 -0.10 2.90
C LEU A 280 10.04 0.59 2.79
N PHE A 281 10.18 1.78 3.36
CA PHE A 281 11.45 2.48 3.54
C PHE A 281 11.36 3.42 4.75
N THR A 282 12.53 3.85 5.22
CA THR A 282 12.66 4.86 6.29
C THR A 282 13.65 5.94 5.90
N LEU A 283 13.24 7.20 6.08
CA LEU A 283 14.10 8.38 6.04
C LEU A 283 14.51 8.73 7.47
N LYS A 284 15.79 9.00 7.70
CA LYS A 284 16.30 9.38 9.04
C LYS A 284 16.91 10.77 9.04
N VAL A 285 16.63 11.54 10.08
CA VAL A 285 17.24 12.85 10.34
C VAL A 285 17.60 12.89 11.81
N THR A 286 18.76 13.46 12.15
CA THR A 286 19.15 13.67 13.55
C THR A 286 19.12 15.15 13.87
N LEU A 287 18.44 15.53 14.94
CA LEU A 287 18.48 16.87 15.50
C LEU A 287 19.40 16.89 16.72
N LYS A 288 20.49 17.65 16.65
CA LYS A 288 21.47 17.80 17.73
C LYS A 288 21.17 19.01 18.61
#